data_AF-A0A328BK31-F1
#
_entry.id   AF-A0A328BK31-F1
#
_cell.length_a   1.000
_cell.length_b   1.000
_cell.length_c   1.000
_cell.angle_alpha   90.00
_cell.angle_beta   90.00
_cell.angle_gamma   90.00
#
_symmetry.space_group_name_H-M   'P 1'
#
loop_
_entity.id
_entity.type
_entity.pdbx_description
1 polymer ?
#
loop_
_entity_poly.entity_id
_entity_poly.type
_entity_poly.pdbx_seq_one_letter_code
_entity_poly.pdbx_strand_id
1 'polypeptide(L)' 'MTARANTMGRDKRIYEEAAALWRELYGEPPPAALDGPGILGLIVGGLPDPDYRRLNTPHLRPANVVLPK' A
#
# COMPACT_ATOMS: atom_id res chain seq x y z
N MET A 1 -0.75 25.50 -13.44
CA MET A 1 -1.21 24.48 -14.40
C MET A 1 -0.36 23.20 -14.28
N THR A 2 -0.11 22.67 -13.07
CA THR A 2 0.99 21.71 -12.79
C THR A 2 0.55 20.43 -12.07
N ALA A 3 -0.70 20.36 -11.59
CA ALA A 3 -1.17 19.23 -10.78
C ALA A 3 -1.32 17.92 -11.58
N ARG A 4 -1.80 17.98 -12.84
CA ARG A 4 -2.13 16.78 -13.63
C ARG A 4 -0.91 15.99 -14.13
N ALA A 5 0.22 16.65 -14.36
CA ALA A 5 1.45 15.96 -14.77
C ALA A 5 2.08 15.15 -13.62
N ASN A 6 1.96 15.63 -12.38
CA ASN A 6 2.48 14.93 -11.20
C ASN A 6 1.64 13.67 -10.89
N THR A 7 0.33 13.73 -11.12
CA THR A 7 -0.58 12.57 -10.98
C THR A 7 -0.16 11.43 -11.91
N MET A 8 0.07 11.70 -13.19
CA MET A 8 0.43 10.67 -14.17
C MET A 8 1.78 9.99 -13.85
N GLY A 9 2.75 10.74 -13.31
CA GLY A 9 4.02 10.19 -12.83
C GLY A 9 3.91 9.41 -11.51
N ARG A 10 2.96 9.75 -10.65
CA ARG A 10 2.64 8.97 -9.45
C ARG A 10 1.99 7.64 -9.83
N ASP A 11 0.98 7.67 -10.70
CA ASP A 11 0.21 6.48 -11.07
C ASP A 11 1.09 5.44 -11.76
N LYS A 12 2.00 5.88 -12.64
CA LYS A 12 3.01 5.01 -13.25
C LYS A 12 3.90 4.33 -12.21
N ARG A 13 4.39 5.07 -11.21
CA ARG A 13 5.22 4.51 -10.13
C ARG A 13 4.45 3.49 -9.29
N ILE A 14 3.20 3.79 -8.95
CA ILE A 14 2.33 2.86 -8.21
C ILE A 14 2.13 1.58 -9.02
N TYR A 15 1.89 1.68 -10.33
CA TYR A 15 1.76 0.51 -11.19
C TYR A 15 3.05 -0.33 -11.23
N GLU A 16 4.21 0.31 -11.41
CA GLU A 16 5.51 -0.40 -11.45
C GLU A 16 5.81 -1.14 -10.15
N GLU A 17 5.57 -0.51 -9.00
CA GLU A 17 5.74 -1.10 -7.67
C GLU A 17 4.75 -2.26 -7.43
N ALA A 18 3.47 -2.04 -7.73
CA ALA A 18 2.45 -3.08 -7.58
C ALA A 18 2.73 -4.30 -8.47
N ALA A 19 3.19 -4.07 -9.71
CA ALA A 19 3.57 -5.13 -10.63
C ALA A 19 4.84 -5.88 -10.18
N ALA A 20 5.81 -5.19 -9.58
CA ALA A 20 6.97 -5.82 -8.97
C ALA A 20 6.56 -6.73 -7.80
N LEU A 21 5.71 -6.21 -6.89
CA LEU A 21 5.19 -6.97 -5.76
C LEU A 21 4.40 -8.21 -6.20
N TRP A 22 3.55 -8.08 -7.23
CA TRP A 22 2.82 -9.23 -7.77
C TRP A 22 3.76 -10.34 -8.23
N ARG A 23 4.81 -10.00 -8.98
CA ARG A 23 5.81 -10.99 -9.45
C ARG A 23 6.53 -11.67 -8.30
N GLU A 24 6.82 -10.94 -7.22
CA GLU A 24 7.46 -11.50 -6.03
C GLU A 24 6.54 -12.51 -5.31
N LEU A 25 5.24 -12.21 -5.22
CA LEU A 25 4.26 -13.06 -4.53
C LEU A 25 3.81 -14.27 -5.34
N TYR A 26 3.60 -14.10 -6.65
CA TYR A 26 2.96 -15.10 -7.51
C TYR A 26 3.87 -15.69 -8.59
N GLY A 27 5.05 -15.12 -8.85
CA GLY A 27 6.00 -15.60 -9.86
C GLY A 27 5.57 -15.38 -11.32
N GLU A 28 4.43 -14.71 -11.55
CA GLU A 28 3.84 -14.47 -12.87
C GLU A 28 3.56 -12.97 -13.09
N PRO A 29 3.29 -12.49 -14.31
CA PRO A 29 2.91 -11.09 -14.51
C PRO A 29 1.51 -10.78 -13.95
N PRO A 30 1.25 -9.54 -13.49
CA PRO A 30 -0.08 -9.14 -13.04
C PRO A 30 -1.10 -9.09 -14.19
N PRO A 31 -2.40 -9.16 -13.90
CA PRO A 31 -3.45 -9.06 -14.91
C PRO A 31 -3.37 -7.74 -15.70
N ALA A 32 -3.27 -7.83 -17.02
CA ALA A 32 -3.01 -6.68 -17.89
C ALA A 32 -4.12 -5.60 -17.91
N ALA A 33 -5.33 -5.94 -17.46
CA ALA A 33 -6.46 -5.02 -17.42
C ALA A 33 -6.49 -4.14 -16.16
N LEU A 34 -5.58 -4.36 -15.20
CA LEU A 34 -5.58 -3.68 -13.90
C LEU A 34 -4.53 -2.58 -13.85
N ASP A 35 -4.92 -1.47 -13.22
CA ASP A 35 -4.00 -0.41 -12.81
C ASP A 35 -3.34 -0.76 -11.46
N GLY A 36 -2.38 0.07 -11.04
CA GLY A 36 -1.65 -0.16 -9.79
C GLY A 36 -2.56 -0.37 -8.56
N PRO A 37 -3.55 0.50 -8.31
CA PRO A 37 -4.55 0.29 -7.26
C PRO A 37 -5.33 -1.02 -7.39
N GLY A 38 -5.75 -1.41 -8.59
CA GLY A 38 -6.44 -2.69 -8.82
C GLY A 38 -5.58 -3.91 -8.49
N ILE A 39 -4.30 -3.88 -8.88
CA ILE A 39 -3.32 -4.93 -8.55
C ILE A 39 -3.17 -5.03 -7.02
N LEU A 40 -2.98 -3.91 -6.32
CA LEU A 40 -2.89 -3.89 -4.87
C LEU A 40 -4.18 -4.40 -4.22
N GLY A 41 -5.34 -4.02 -4.73
CA GLY A 41 -6.63 -4.51 -4.25
C GLY A 41 -6.76 -6.02 -4.29
N LEU A 42 -6.27 -6.67 -5.35
CA LEU A 42 -6.24 -8.14 -5.42
C LEU A 42 -5.25 -8.75 -4.43
N ILE A 43 -4.06 -8.17 -4.30
CA ILE A 43 -3.04 -8.63 -3.35
C ILE A 43 -3.61 -8.58 -1.92
N VAL A 44 -4.16 -7.43 -1.51
CA VAL A 44 -4.63 -7.22 -0.14
C VAL A 44 -5.97 -7.91 0.10
N GLY A 45 -6.85 -7.96 -0.90
CA GLY A 45 -8.14 -8.65 -0.80
C GLY A 45 -8.03 -10.17 -0.65
N GLY A 46 -6.89 -10.76 -1.04
CA GLY A 46 -6.56 -12.16 -0.77
C GLY A 46 -5.95 -12.42 0.60
N LEU A 47 -5.57 -11.39 1.35
CA LEU A 47 -5.03 -11.54 2.70
C LEU A 47 -6.17 -11.79 3.69
N PRO A 48 -5.97 -12.63 4.72
CA PRO A 48 -6.92 -12.69 5.82
C PRO A 48 -7.04 -11.31 6.44
N ASP A 49 -8.26 -10.89 6.79
CA ASP A 49 -8.49 -9.64 7.51
C ASP A 49 -7.69 -9.71 8.82
N PRO A 50 -6.60 -8.93 8.95
CA PRO A 50 -5.75 -9.04 10.12
C PRO A 50 -6.56 -8.50 11.29
N ASP A 51 -6.85 -9.37 12.28
CA ASP A 51 -7.46 -8.93 13.52
C ASP A 51 -6.60 -7.82 14.10
N TYR A 52 -7.11 -6.58 14.03
CA TYR A 52 -6.37 -5.39 14.40
C TYR A 52 -6.20 -5.37 15.91
N ARG A 53 -5.16 -6.08 16.39
CA ARG A 53 -4.84 -6.16 17.79
C ARG A 53 -3.96 -4.98 18.16
N ARG A 54 -4.58 -3.97 18.78
CA ARG A 54 -3.83 -2.86 19.39
C ARG A 54 -2.78 -3.41 20.36
N LEU A 55 -1.52 -3.10 20.09
CA LEU A 55 -0.42 -3.43 20.99
C LEU A 55 -0.58 -2.61 22.27
N ASN A 56 -1.06 -3.25 23.33
CA ASN A 56 -1.07 -2.66 24.66
C ASN A 56 0.34 -2.75 25.25
N THR A 57 1.17 -1.76 24.96
CA THR A 57 2.46 -1.59 25.65
C THR A 57 2.34 -0.48 26.69
N PRO A 58 2.92 -0.66 27.90
CA PRO A 58 2.95 0.38 28.93
C PRO A 58 3.60 1.69 28.47
N HIS A 59 4.41 1.63 27.40
CA HIS A 59 5.21 2.72 26.88
C HIS A 59 4.47 3.58 25.84
N LEU A 60 3.42 3.05 25.19
CA LEU A 60 2.60 3.78 24.21
C LEU A 60 1.39 4.48 24.84
N ARG A 61 1.45 4.81 26.13
CA ARG A 61 0.41 5.64 26.77
C ARG A 61 0.40 7.02 26.10
N PRO A 62 -0.78 7.64 25.88
CA PRO A 62 -0.86 8.99 25.30
C PRO A 62 0.00 10.02 26.03
N ALA A 63 0.17 9.88 27.35
CA ALA A 63 1.04 10.73 28.17
C ALA A 63 2.54 10.63 27.82
N ASN A 64 2.96 9.55 27.15
CA ASN A 64 4.35 9.29 26.79
C ASN A 64 4.62 9.51 25.29
N VAL A 65 3.59 9.86 24.49
CA VAL A 65 3.73 10.15 23.06
C VAL A 65 3.93 11.65 22.89
N VAL A 66 5.17 12.07 22.63
CA VAL A 66 5.46 13.45 22.21
C VAL A 66 5.17 13.56 20.72
N LEU A 67 4.06 14.22 20.36
CA LEU A 67 3.78 14.60 18.98
C LEU A 67 4.66 15.80 18.60
N PRO A 68 5.31 15.80 17.43
CA PRO A 68 6.02 16.97 16.93
C PRO A 68 5.04 18.13 16.67
N LYS A 69 5.50 19.36 16.94
CA LYS A 69 4.77 20.61 16.66
C LYS A 69 4.97 21.07 15.22
#